data_AF-A0A2S4Z4L0-F1
#
_entry.id   AF-A0A2S4Z4L0-F1
#
_cell.length_a   1.000
_cell.length_b   1.000
_cell.length_c   1.000
_cell.angle_alpha   90.00
_cell.angle_beta   90.00
_cell.angle_gamma   90.00
#
_symmetry.space_group_name_H-M   'P 1'
#
loop_
_entity.id
_entity.type
_entity.pdbx_description
1 polymer ?
#
loop_
_entity_poly.entity_id
_entity_poly.type
_entity_poly.pdbx_seq_one_letter_code
_entity_poly.pdbx_strand_id
1 'polypeptide(L)'
;MPHRPGTHAPTRAAVLVTSVLGADALLHLYWTTGATWPAADDGSLSQAVLGTDVPFTPPILLPLVAVLLTGATCVLARVLRPRRPVLRLGTLAVAAGLSLRALAGVYWLFAKETGTTFYWLNLVLYTPLCAALAVAALRVARWKDDVRAR
;
A
#
# COMPACT_ATOMS: atom_id res chain seq x y z
N MET A 1 -1.38 -20.07 -34.50
CA MET A 1 -2.09 -19.53 -33.31
C MET A 1 -1.40 -18.25 -32.87
N PRO A 2 -2.06 -17.09 -32.83
CA PRO A 2 -1.40 -15.87 -32.36
C PRO A 2 -1.25 -15.93 -30.84
N HIS A 3 0.00 -15.94 -30.37
CA HIS A 3 0.36 -15.69 -28.99
C HIS A 3 -0.25 -14.33 -28.59
N ARG A 4 -1.01 -14.28 -27.49
CA ARG A 4 -1.48 -13.03 -26.86
C ARG A 4 -0.54 -12.69 -25.68
N PRO A 5 0.65 -12.12 -25.90
CA PRO A 5 1.42 -11.57 -24.82
C PRO A 5 0.76 -10.25 -24.40
N GLY A 6 0.22 -10.19 -23.18
CA GLY A 6 -0.22 -8.92 -22.60
C GLY A 6 -1.12 -9.01 -21.37
N THR A 7 -2.01 -10.00 -21.27
CA THR A 7 -3.02 -10.00 -20.18
C THR A 7 -2.46 -10.27 -18.78
N HIS A 8 -1.25 -10.84 -18.68
CA HIS A 8 -0.69 -11.27 -17.40
C HIS A 8 -0.03 -10.16 -16.58
N ALA A 9 0.62 -9.18 -17.22
CA ALA A 9 1.36 -8.13 -16.52
C ALA A 9 0.49 -7.22 -15.61
N PRO A 10 -0.63 -6.64 -16.08
CA PRO A 10 -1.48 -5.80 -15.22
C PRO A 10 -2.17 -6.63 -14.13
N THR A 11 -2.47 -7.90 -14.43
CA THR A 11 -3.11 -8.81 -13.48
C THR A 11 -2.15 -9.15 -12.34
N ARG A 12 -0.88 -9.48 -12.63
CA ARG A 12 0.14 -9.73 -11.62
C ARG A 12 0.42 -8.48 -10.76
N ALA A 13 0.50 -7.31 -11.38
CA ALA A 13 0.68 -6.04 -10.66
C ALA A 13 -0.50 -5.74 -9.73
N ALA A 14 -1.74 -5.94 -10.20
CA ALA A 14 -2.93 -5.76 -9.38
C ALA A 14 -2.98 -6.76 -8.21
N VAL A 15 -2.69 -8.04 -8.46
CA VAL A 15 -2.61 -9.07 -7.40
C VAL A 15 -1.58 -8.67 -6.36
N LEU A 16 -0.37 -8.26 -6.77
CA LEU A 16 0.67 -7.80 -5.85
C LEU A 16 0.19 -6.65 -4.95
N VAL A 17 -0.36 -5.59 -5.56
CA VAL A 17 -0.86 -4.41 -4.81
C VAL A 17 -2.00 -4.81 -3.87
N THR A 18 -2.99 -5.55 -4.37
CA THR A 18 -4.14 -6.01 -3.58
C THR A 18 -3.72 -6.93 -2.44
N SER A 19 -2.78 -7.85 -2.66
CA SER A 19 -2.28 -8.75 -1.62
C SER A 19 -1.56 -7.99 -0.51
N VAL A 20 -0.72 -7.01 -0.85
CA VAL A 20 0.00 -6.24 0.17
C VAL A 20 -0.96 -5.32 0.95
N LEU A 21 -1.86 -4.61 0.28
CA LEU A 21 -2.87 -3.79 0.97
C LEU A 21 -3.82 -4.64 1.83
N GLY A 22 -4.17 -5.84 1.37
CA GLY A 22 -4.99 -6.78 2.13
C GLY A 22 -4.27 -7.30 3.37
N ALA A 23 -3.00 -7.70 3.24
CA ALA A 23 -2.19 -8.12 4.37
C ALA A 23 -2.01 -7.00 5.40
N ASP A 24 -1.77 -5.78 4.94
CA ASP A 24 -1.67 -4.60 5.79
C ASP A 24 -2.99 -4.32 6.53
N ALA A 25 -4.13 -4.41 5.84
CA ALA A 25 -5.44 -4.26 6.47
C ALA A 25 -5.71 -5.34 7.54
N LEU A 26 -5.31 -6.59 7.29
CA LEU A 26 -5.44 -7.67 8.27
C LEU A 26 -4.57 -7.44 9.50
N LEU A 27 -3.36 -6.91 9.32
CA LEU A 27 -2.47 -6.57 10.43
C LEU A 27 -3.07 -5.46 11.30
N HIS A 28 -3.64 -4.42 10.69
CA HIS A 28 -4.34 -3.37 11.43
C HIS A 28 -5.58 -3.90 12.15
N LEU A 29 -6.34 -4.80 11.53
CA LEU A 29 -7.47 -5.45 12.18
C LEU A 29 -7.02 -6.32 13.35
N TYR A 30 -5.90 -7.04 13.22
CA TYR A 30 -5.31 -7.81 14.30
C TYR A 30 -4.96 -6.90 15.50
N TRP A 31 -4.34 -5.74 15.26
CA TRP A 31 -4.02 -4.79 16.33
C TRP A 31 -5.27 -4.18 16.99
N THR A 32 -6.44 -4.15 16.33
CA THR A 32 -7.69 -3.73 17.02
C THR A 32 -8.09 -4.65 18.17
N THR A 33 -7.57 -5.88 18.22
CA THR A 33 -7.83 -6.82 19.31
C THR A 33 -7.00 -6.54 20.56
N GLY A 34 -6.08 -5.56 20.52
CA GLY A 34 -5.13 -5.26 21.58
C GLY A 34 -3.89 -6.15 21.56
N ALA A 35 -3.71 -6.95 20.51
CA ALA A 35 -2.48 -7.72 20.32
C ALA A 35 -1.34 -6.80 19.86
N THR A 36 -0.13 -7.02 20.38
CA THR A 36 1.03 -6.14 20.19
C THR A 36 2.12 -6.70 19.27
N TRP A 37 1.93 -7.92 18.74
CA TRP A 37 2.93 -8.55 17.89
C TRP A 37 3.25 -7.68 16.66
N PRO A 38 4.54 -7.52 16.28
CA PRO A 38 5.74 -8.21 16.79
C PRO A 38 6.42 -7.56 18.01
N ALA A 39 5.84 -6.53 18.61
CA ALA A 39 6.40 -5.85 19.77
C ALA A 39 5.91 -6.44 21.11
N ALA A 40 6.59 -6.06 22.20
CA ALA A 40 6.23 -6.50 23.55
C ALA A 40 5.01 -5.74 24.11
N ASP A 41 4.84 -4.48 23.72
CA ASP A 41 3.83 -3.55 24.23
C ASP A 41 3.41 -2.53 23.16
N ASP A 42 2.30 -1.82 23.40
CA ASP A 42 1.72 -0.83 22.48
C ASP A 42 2.68 0.32 22.14
N GLY A 43 3.49 0.77 23.12
CA GLY A 43 4.47 1.84 22.92
C GLY A 43 5.59 1.38 22.00
N SER A 44 6.16 0.20 22.28
CA SER A 44 7.15 -0.43 21.41
C SER A 44 6.62 -0.70 19.99
N LEU A 45 5.35 -1.09 19.85
CA LEU A 45 4.71 -1.27 18.54
C LEU A 45 4.60 0.06 17.80
N SER A 46 4.13 1.11 18.50
CA SER A 46 3.96 2.44 17.93
C SER A 46 5.28 3.06 17.49
N GLN A 47 6.32 2.92 18.32
CA GLN A 47 7.67 3.34 17.97
C GLN A 47 8.24 2.54 16.80
N ALA A 48 8.00 1.23 16.72
CA ALA A 48 8.49 0.40 15.62
C ALA A 48 7.79 0.75 14.27
N VAL A 49 6.48 0.98 14.29
CA VAL A 49 5.65 1.15 13.08
C VAL A 49 5.58 2.61 12.64
N LEU A 50 5.49 3.55 13.58
CA LEU A 50 5.24 4.97 13.32
C LEU A 50 6.41 5.88 13.73
N GLY A 51 7.35 5.37 14.55
CA GLY A 51 8.46 6.17 15.07
C GLY A 51 8.02 7.32 15.98
N THR A 52 6.85 7.16 16.62
CA THR A 52 6.23 8.09 17.57
C THR A 52 5.21 7.35 18.41
N ASP A 53 4.85 7.89 19.58
CA ASP A 53 3.82 7.31 20.44
C ASP A 53 2.43 7.76 19.99
N VAL A 54 1.76 6.89 19.23
CA VAL A 54 0.36 7.03 18.81
C VAL A 54 -0.44 5.83 19.32
N PRO A 55 -1.64 6.03 19.88
CA PRO A 55 -2.45 4.93 20.38
C PRO A 55 -3.03 4.07 19.25
N PHE A 56 -2.80 2.75 19.31
CA PHE A 56 -3.33 1.76 18.36
C PHE A 56 -4.78 1.38 18.70
N THR A 57 -5.67 2.37 18.70
CA THR A 57 -7.06 2.18 19.12
C THR A 57 -7.99 1.90 17.93
N PRO A 58 -9.10 1.16 18.13
CA PRO A 58 -10.07 0.87 17.07
C PRO A 58 -10.56 2.09 16.28
N PRO A 59 -10.81 3.27 16.88
CA PRO A 59 -11.22 4.46 16.14
C PRO A 59 -10.20 4.97 15.11
N ILE A 60 -8.91 4.64 15.26
CA ILE A 60 -7.85 5.01 14.31
C ILE A 60 -7.61 3.89 13.30
N LEU A 61 -7.57 2.65 13.78
CA LEU A 61 -7.25 1.48 12.96
C LEU A 61 -8.39 1.11 11.99
N LEU A 62 -9.65 1.13 12.43
CA LEU A 62 -10.79 0.71 11.60
C LEU A 62 -10.99 1.58 10.34
N PRO A 63 -10.91 2.93 10.40
CA PRO A 63 -10.91 3.75 9.20
C PRO A 63 -9.76 3.40 8.25
N LEU A 64 -8.58 3.10 8.78
CA LEU A 64 -7.43 2.73 7.95
C LEU A 64 -7.66 1.39 7.24
N VAL A 65 -8.18 0.39 7.95
CA VAL A 65 -8.62 -0.90 7.38
C VAL A 65 -9.62 -0.67 6.24
N ALA A 66 -10.63 0.19 6.46
CA ALA A 66 -11.62 0.50 5.43
C ALA A 66 -10.99 1.14 4.19
N VAL A 67 -10.06 2.09 4.37
CA VAL A 67 -9.33 2.73 3.27
C VAL A 67 -8.47 1.72 2.50
N LEU A 68 -7.73 0.86 3.21
CA LEU A 68 -6.87 -0.17 2.60
C LEU A 68 -7.67 -1.19 1.79
N LEU A 69 -8.76 -1.72 2.35
CA LEU A 69 -9.64 -2.67 1.67
C LEU A 69 -10.36 -2.04 0.48
N THR A 70 -10.80 -0.79 0.62
CA THR A 70 -11.42 -0.05 -0.49
C THR A 70 -10.41 0.15 -1.63
N GLY A 71 -9.19 0.57 -1.31
CA GLY A 71 -8.10 0.71 -2.28
C GLY A 71 -7.77 -0.60 -2.98
N ALA A 72 -7.61 -1.69 -2.22
CA ALA A 72 -7.34 -3.03 -2.73
C ALA A 72 -8.45 -3.51 -3.69
N THR A 73 -9.70 -3.23 -3.34
CA THR A 73 -10.88 -3.54 -4.16
C THR A 73 -10.90 -2.72 -5.45
N CYS A 74 -10.62 -1.41 -5.39
CA CYS A 74 -10.54 -0.56 -6.57
C CYS A 74 -9.48 -1.06 -7.57
N VAL A 75 -8.29 -1.42 -7.07
CA VAL A 75 -7.18 -1.92 -7.90
C VAL A 75 -7.53 -3.24 -8.58
N LEU A 76 -8.08 -4.20 -7.83
CA LEU A 76 -8.49 -5.49 -8.38
C LEU A 76 -9.66 -5.33 -9.38
N ALA A 77 -10.69 -4.57 -8.99
CA ALA A 77 -11.84 -4.31 -9.85
C ALA A 77 -11.47 -3.56 -11.13
N ARG A 78 -10.41 -2.74 -11.12
CA ARG A 78 -9.92 -2.02 -12.32
C ARG A 78 -9.45 -2.98 -13.42
N VAL A 79 -8.91 -4.14 -13.07
CA VAL A 79 -8.52 -5.18 -14.05
C VAL A 79 -9.77 -5.88 -14.60
N LEU A 80 -10.74 -6.20 -13.74
CA LEU A 80 -11.98 -6.89 -14.12
C LEU A 80 -12.97 -6.01 -14.90
N ARG A 81 -13.04 -4.71 -14.55
CA ARG A 81 -14.00 -3.72 -15.09
C ARG A 81 -13.28 -2.47 -15.60
N PRO A 82 -12.45 -2.59 -16.65
CA PRO A 82 -11.52 -1.54 -17.05
C PRO A 82 -12.14 -0.29 -17.66
N ARG A 83 -13.43 -0.33 -18.02
CA ARG A 83 -14.15 0.81 -18.63
C ARG A 83 -14.75 1.77 -17.59
N ARG A 84 -14.60 1.51 -16.29
CA ARG A 84 -15.19 2.33 -15.22
C ARG A 84 -14.19 3.40 -14.77
N PRO A 85 -14.45 4.70 -15.02
CA PRO A 85 -13.52 5.78 -14.70
C PRO A 85 -13.31 5.94 -13.17
N VAL A 86 -14.34 5.67 -12.38
CA VAL A 86 -14.26 5.67 -10.90
C VAL A 86 -13.19 4.71 -10.39
N LEU A 87 -13.08 3.51 -10.96
CA LEU A 87 -12.05 2.53 -10.56
C LEU A 87 -10.65 2.97 -10.96
N ARG A 88 -10.51 3.70 -12.08
CA ARG A 88 -9.24 4.31 -12.48
C ARG A 88 -8.85 5.41 -11.50
N LEU A 89 -9.79 6.28 -11.11
CA LEU A 89 -9.55 7.32 -10.12
C LEU A 89 -9.17 6.72 -8.76
N GLY A 90 -9.88 5.69 -8.30
CA GLY A 90 -9.53 4.97 -7.06
C GLY A 90 -8.13 4.33 -7.13
N THR A 91 -7.77 3.70 -8.25
CA THR A 91 -6.42 3.14 -8.46
C THR A 91 -5.35 4.24 -8.48
N LEU A 92 -5.63 5.40 -9.08
CA LEU A 92 -4.74 6.55 -9.06
C LEU A 92 -4.59 7.15 -7.65
N ALA A 93 -5.67 7.19 -6.86
CA ALA A 93 -5.62 7.64 -5.48
C ALA A 93 -4.72 6.71 -4.63
N VAL A 94 -4.83 5.39 -4.82
CA VAL A 94 -3.91 4.41 -4.20
C VAL A 94 -2.46 4.67 -4.61
N ALA A 95 -2.21 4.86 -5.91
CA ALA A 95 -0.87 5.16 -6.41
C ALA A 95 -0.31 6.46 -5.83
N ALA A 96 -1.15 7.50 -5.71
CA ALA A 96 -0.78 8.78 -5.12
C ALA A 96 -0.45 8.64 -3.63
N GLY A 97 -1.27 7.93 -2.87
CA GLY A 97 -1.02 7.65 -1.45
C GLY A 97 0.29 6.89 -1.21
N LEU A 98 0.53 5.84 -2.00
CA LEU A 98 1.79 5.07 -1.95
C LEU A 98 3.01 5.93 -2.32
N SER A 99 2.86 6.81 -3.31
CA SER A 99 3.91 7.75 -3.71
C SER A 99 4.21 8.77 -2.60
N LEU A 100 3.18 9.35 -1.99
CA LEU A 100 3.31 10.25 -0.85
C LEU A 100 4.01 9.55 0.32
N ARG A 101 3.64 8.29 0.61
CA ARG A 101 4.28 7.51 1.67
C ARG A 101 5.75 7.22 1.35
N ALA A 102 6.09 6.89 0.11
CA ALA A 102 7.48 6.68 -0.30
C ALA A 102 8.31 7.99 -0.17
N LEU A 103 7.76 9.12 -0.60
CA LEU A 103 8.40 10.44 -0.44
C LEU A 103 8.59 10.82 1.03
N ALA A 104 7.57 10.61 1.87
CA ALA A 104 7.68 10.79 3.32
C ALA A 104 8.75 9.86 3.91
N GLY A 105 8.84 8.62 3.42
CA GLY A 105 9.87 7.67 3.80
C GLY A 105 11.28 8.17 3.50
N VAL A 106 11.50 8.74 2.31
CA VAL A 106 12.77 9.39 1.93
C VAL A 106 13.06 10.59 2.82
N TYR A 107 12.06 11.45 3.08
CA TYR A 107 12.23 12.59 3.97
C TYR A 107 12.64 12.16 5.38
N TRP A 108 12.05 11.10 5.92
CA TRP A 108 12.39 10.58 7.25
C TRP A 108 13.79 9.99 7.35
N LEU A 109 14.46 9.66 6.24
CA LEU A 109 15.87 9.27 6.27
C LEU A 109 16.79 10.42 6.73
N PHE A 110 16.34 11.66 6.54
CA PHE A 110 17.08 12.86 6.93
C PHE A 110 16.54 13.50 8.21
N ALA A 111 15.26 13.27 8.53
CA ALA A 111 14.58 13.91 9.66
C ALA A 111 14.53 13.05 10.94
N LYS A 112 14.77 11.74 10.86
CA LYS A 112 14.74 10.83 12.03
C LYS A 112 16.15 10.39 12.42
N GLU A 113 16.33 10.13 13.72
CA GLU A 113 17.58 9.66 14.27
C GLU A 113 17.95 8.27 13.73
N THR A 114 19.21 8.16 13.29
CA THR A 114 19.81 6.89 12.86
C THR A 114 19.99 5.99 14.08
N GLY A 115 19.34 4.83 14.08
CA GLY A 115 19.45 3.84 15.18
C GLY A 115 18.11 3.33 15.70
N THR A 116 17.00 4.00 15.39
CA THR A 116 15.66 3.50 15.73
C THR A 116 15.25 2.31 14.86
N THR A 117 14.48 1.37 15.41
CA THR A 117 13.91 0.24 14.66
C THR A 117 13.11 0.72 13.46
N PHE A 118 12.33 1.80 13.65
CA PHE A 118 11.58 2.45 12.58
C PHE A 118 12.47 2.96 11.45
N TYR A 119 13.62 3.57 11.74
CA TYR A 119 14.54 4.05 10.70
C TYR A 119 14.96 2.93 9.75
N TRP A 120 15.38 1.79 10.31
CA TRP A 120 15.81 0.63 9.53
C TRP A 120 14.66 -0.02 8.75
N LEU A 121 13.50 -0.20 9.37
CA LEU A 121 12.30 -0.72 8.69
C LEU A 121 11.86 0.22 7.57
N ASN A 122 11.85 1.53 7.81
CA ASN A 122 11.47 2.53 6.82
C ASN A 122 12.42 2.55 5.63
N LEU A 123 13.73 2.47 5.89
CA LEU A 123 14.76 2.47 4.85
C LEU A 123 14.76 1.19 4.00
N VAL A 124 14.77 0.03 4.66
CA VAL A 124 15.02 -1.27 4.00
C VAL A 124 13.74 -1.90 3.47
N LEU A 125 12.59 -1.66 4.13
CA LEU A 125 11.35 -2.34 3.80
C LEU A 125 10.26 -1.38 3.34
N TYR A 126 9.85 -0.40 4.17
CA TYR A 126 8.63 0.37 3.88
C TYR A 126 8.78 1.28 2.66
N THR A 127 9.84 2.08 2.59
CA THR A 127 10.06 2.99 1.44
C THR A 127 10.18 2.25 0.10
N PRO A 128 11.04 1.22 -0.04
CA PRO A 128 11.14 0.49 -1.30
C PRO A 128 9.86 -0.27 -1.65
N LEU A 129 9.18 -0.86 -0.66
CA LEU A 129 7.90 -1.53 -0.88
C LEU A 129 6.84 -0.54 -1.37
N CYS A 130 6.68 0.62 -0.73
CA CYS A 130 5.72 1.64 -1.16
C CYS A 130 6.05 2.20 -2.55
N ALA A 131 7.33 2.39 -2.87
CA ALA A 131 7.75 2.84 -4.20
C ALA A 131 7.41 1.79 -5.30
N ALA A 132 7.71 0.52 -5.06
CA ALA A 132 7.32 -0.58 -5.95
C ALA A 132 5.79 -0.68 -6.08
N LEU A 133 5.11 -0.53 -4.94
CA LEU A 133 3.68 -0.28 -4.73
C LEU A 133 3.08 0.67 -5.75
N ALA A 134 3.58 1.90 -5.69
CA ALA A 134 3.15 3.03 -6.49
C ALA A 134 3.35 2.74 -7.99
N VAL A 135 4.51 2.24 -8.39
CA VAL A 135 4.79 1.90 -9.80
C VAL A 135 3.83 0.81 -10.31
N ALA A 136 3.59 -0.24 -9.51
CA ALA A 136 2.65 -1.29 -9.86
C ALA A 136 1.22 -0.74 -10.01
N ALA A 137 0.75 0.08 -9.07
CA ALA A 137 -0.57 0.71 -9.11
C ALA A 137 -0.73 1.66 -10.32
N LEU A 138 0.30 2.46 -10.64
CA LEU A 138 0.30 3.32 -11.84
C LEU A 138 0.20 2.51 -13.13
N ARG A 139 0.93 1.39 -13.22
CA ARG A 139 0.83 0.47 -14.37
C ARG A 139 -0.57 -0.09 -14.53
N VAL A 140 -1.22 -0.49 -13.43
CA VAL A 140 -2.62 -0.96 -13.44
C VAL A 140 -3.58 0.14 -13.89
N ALA A 141 -3.37 1.37 -13.43
CA ALA A 141 -4.21 2.51 -13.83
C ALA A 141 -4.11 2.83 -15.33
N ARG A 142 -2.91 2.76 -15.91
CA ARG A 142 -2.57 3.16 -17.28
C ARG A 142 -2.68 2.07 -18.34
N TRP A 143 -2.71 0.79 -17.95
CA TRP A 143 -2.64 -0.38 -18.85
C TRP A 143 -3.49 -0.33 -20.13
N LYS A 144 -4.66 0.32 -20.12
CA LYS A 144 -5.57 0.34 -21.27
C LYS A 144 -5.57 1.64 -22.07
N ASP A 145 -4.92 2.68 -21.56
CA ASP A 145 -4.65 3.90 -22.32
C ASP A 145 -3.64 3.56 -23.43
N ASP A 146 -2.64 2.71 -23.13
CA ASP A 146 -1.64 2.21 -24.07
C ASP A 146 -2.20 1.29 -25.18
N VAL A 147 -3.32 0.60 -24.91
CA VAL A 147 -3.98 -0.30 -25.88
C VAL A 147 -4.91 0.46 -26.83
N ARG A 148 -5.37 1.66 -26.46
CA ARG A 148 -6.17 2.54 -27.33
C ARG A 148 -5.34 3.49 -28.19
N ALA A 149 -4.09 3.74 -27.81
CA ALA A 149 -3.15 4.60 -28.53
C ALA A 149 -2.29 3.85 -29.58
N ARG A 150 -2.43 2.52 -29.66
CA ARG A 150 -1.84 1.65 -30.70
C ARG A 150 -2.94 1.15 -31.61
#